data_AF-A0A512HS29-F1
#
_entry.id   AF-A0A512HS29-F1
#
_cell.length_a   1.000
_cell.length_b   1.000
_cell.length_c   1.000
_cell.angle_alpha   90.00
_cell.angle_beta   90.00
_cell.angle_gamma   90.00
#
_symmetry.space_group_name_H-M   'P 1'
#
loop_
_entity.id
_entity.type
_entity.pdbx_description
1 polymer ?
#
loop_
_entity_poly.entity_id
_entity_poly.type
_entity_poly.pdbx_seq_one_letter_code
_entity_poly.pdbx_strand_id
1 'polypeptide(L)'
;MSTYTGDHATTTTTTAQVDTEAEDTAPAYLVDTTATTYTLANDADVACPDSLTSEGAEFLASVRDALAERIEHDAEDVAKNEGDVCAEIADGAVPVWNTHRLMTAYVDLAAYREDLSDYGDTVDGVTLATWSLHQVGQRLASTLLDQWRTDPEISAESAA
;
A
#
# COMPACT_ATOMS: atom_id res chain seq x y z
N MET A 1 -38.14 -48.43 43.63
CA MET A 1 -37.14 -47.44 44.10
C MET A 1 -35.77 -48.04 43.78
N SER A 2 -34.84 -47.25 43.23
CA SER A 2 -33.60 -47.61 42.49
C SER A 2 -33.84 -48.06 41.04
N THR A 3 -33.73 -47.25 39.97
CA THR A 3 -32.71 -46.35 39.39
C THR A 3 -31.56 -47.03 38.63
N TYR A 4 -31.38 -46.54 37.39
CA TYR A 4 -30.13 -46.44 36.61
C TYR A 4 -29.75 -47.69 35.78
N THR A 5 -29.93 -47.79 34.44
CA THR A 5 -29.57 -46.98 33.26
C THR A 5 -28.08 -46.79 33.03
N GLY A 6 -27.54 -47.38 31.97
CA GLY A 6 -26.29 -46.92 31.35
C GLY A 6 -25.39 -48.03 30.83
N ASP A 7 -25.77 -48.62 29.70
CA ASP A 7 -24.93 -49.51 28.88
C ASP A 7 -23.89 -48.64 28.15
N HIS A 8 -22.59 -48.82 28.47
CA HIS A 8 -21.51 -48.10 27.80
C HIS A 8 -21.03 -48.92 26.60
N ALA A 9 -21.58 -48.59 25.43
CA ALA A 9 -21.04 -49.04 24.15
C ALA A 9 -19.67 -48.39 23.91
N THR A 10 -18.64 -49.23 23.82
CA THR A 10 -17.30 -48.90 23.33
C THR A 10 -17.38 -48.32 21.92
N THR A 11 -17.00 -47.06 21.74
CA THR A 11 -16.72 -46.49 20.42
C THR A 11 -15.20 -46.46 20.24
N THR A 12 -14.72 -47.25 19.29
CA THR A 12 -13.35 -47.22 18.78
C THR A 12 -13.18 -45.93 17.98
N THR A 13 -12.47 -44.94 18.54
CA THR A 13 -12.05 -43.77 17.76
C THR A 13 -10.75 -44.10 17.05
N THR A 14 -10.88 -44.33 15.74
CA THR A 14 -9.81 -44.38 14.74
C THR A 14 -8.93 -43.14 14.84
N THR A 15 -7.64 -43.34 15.13
CA THR A 15 -6.60 -42.34 14.96
C THR A 15 -6.47 -42.01 13.47
N ALA A 16 -7.10 -40.91 13.05
CA ALA A 16 -6.77 -40.29 11.78
C ALA A 16 -5.50 -39.45 11.97
N GLN A 17 -4.42 -39.90 11.36
CA GLN A 17 -3.31 -39.02 10.99
C GLN A 17 -3.90 -37.97 10.05
N VAL A 18 -4.04 -36.74 10.54
CA VAL A 18 -4.24 -35.57 9.68
C VAL A 18 -2.85 -35.04 9.44
N ASP A 19 -2.42 -35.22 8.19
CA ASP A 19 -1.22 -34.64 7.63
C ASP A 19 -1.14 -33.17 8.02
N THR A 20 0.03 -32.80 8.54
CA THR A 20 0.43 -31.42 8.83
C THR A 20 0.05 -30.55 7.64
N GLU A 21 -1.00 -29.75 7.81
CA GLU A 21 -1.33 -28.66 6.89
C GLU A 21 -0.05 -27.85 6.74
N ALA A 22 0.38 -27.69 5.48
CA ALA A 22 1.42 -26.74 5.14
C ALA A 22 1.08 -25.45 5.88
N GLU A 23 1.99 -25.00 6.75
CA GLU A 23 1.92 -23.65 7.25
C GLU A 23 1.86 -22.76 6.00
N ASP A 24 0.69 -22.18 5.79
CA ASP A 24 0.44 -21.09 4.88
C ASP A 24 1.31 -19.94 5.39
N THR A 25 2.60 -19.99 5.05
CA THR A 25 3.54 -18.90 5.27
C THR A 25 3.10 -17.79 4.34
N ALA A 26 2.11 -17.01 4.79
CA ALA A 26 1.79 -15.73 4.20
C ALA A 26 3.11 -14.96 4.01
N PRO A 27 3.37 -14.37 2.84
CA PRO A 27 4.63 -13.68 2.59
C PRO A 27 4.82 -12.58 3.64
N ALA A 28 5.98 -12.60 4.29
CA ALA A 28 6.38 -11.62 5.30
C ALA A 28 6.18 -10.19 4.75
N TYR A 29 5.43 -9.37 5.49
CA TYR A 29 4.88 -8.06 5.10
C TYR A 29 5.93 -7.10 4.48
N LEU A 30 5.61 -6.50 3.33
CA LEU A 30 6.56 -5.83 2.40
C LEU A 30 6.44 -4.30 2.26
N VAL A 31 5.61 -3.57 3.00
CA VAL A 31 5.68 -2.09 3.12
C VAL A 31 5.08 -1.77 4.49
N ASP A 32 5.55 -0.74 5.21
CA ASP A 32 4.94 -0.34 6.48
C ASP A 32 3.49 0.18 6.24
N THR A 33 2.53 -0.72 6.27
CA THR A 33 1.09 -0.41 6.15
C THR A 33 0.56 0.31 7.40
N THR A 34 1.34 0.38 8.47
CA THR A 34 1.02 1.16 9.68
C THR A 34 1.52 2.60 9.60
N ALA A 35 2.26 2.96 8.54
CA ALA A 35 2.73 4.31 8.30
C ALA A 35 1.56 5.29 8.39
N THR A 36 1.71 6.26 9.29
CA THR A 36 0.69 7.29 9.48
C THR A 36 0.67 8.23 8.28
N THR A 37 -0.45 8.90 8.05
CA THR A 37 -0.56 9.98 7.05
C THR A 37 0.57 11.02 7.18
N TYR A 38 0.99 11.33 8.40
CA TYR A 38 2.10 12.25 8.65
C TYR A 38 3.43 11.70 8.10
N THR A 39 3.71 10.42 8.35
CA THR A 39 4.91 9.76 7.82
C THR A 39 4.90 9.74 6.29
N LEU A 40 3.77 9.37 5.68
CA LEU A 40 3.63 9.34 4.23
C LEU A 40 3.78 10.74 3.60
N ALA A 41 3.23 11.78 4.23
CA ALA A 41 3.39 13.14 3.75
C ALA A 41 4.85 13.63 3.85
N ASN A 42 5.57 13.23 4.90
CA ASN A 42 6.99 13.50 5.05
C ASN A 42 7.82 12.77 3.99
N ASP A 43 7.54 11.49 3.74
CA ASP A 43 8.26 10.67 2.75
C ASP A 43 7.99 11.15 1.33
N ALA A 44 6.79 11.68 1.07
CA ALA A 44 6.45 12.35 -0.17
C ALA A 44 6.97 13.80 -0.25
N ASP A 45 7.56 14.35 0.83
CA ASP A 45 8.01 15.75 0.95
C ASP A 45 6.93 16.76 0.50
N VAL A 46 5.76 16.64 1.13
CA VAL A 46 4.58 17.50 0.91
C VAL A 46 4.03 18.06 2.23
N ALA A 47 3.06 18.97 2.15
CA ALA A 47 2.36 19.42 3.34
C ALA A 47 1.59 18.26 4.00
N CYS A 48 1.54 18.28 5.33
CA CYS A 48 0.72 17.33 6.09
C CYS A 48 -0.76 17.60 5.77
N PRO A 49 -1.53 16.56 5.43
CA PRO A 49 -2.97 16.69 5.22
C PRO A 49 -3.70 17.24 6.45
N ASP A 50 -4.80 17.95 6.22
CA ASP A 50 -5.62 18.59 7.26
C ASP A 50 -6.23 17.57 8.24
N SER A 51 -6.46 16.34 7.79
CA SER A 51 -6.96 15.24 8.64
C SER A 51 -6.60 13.86 8.08
N LEU A 52 -6.72 12.82 8.91
CA LEU A 52 -6.47 11.42 8.51
C LEU A 52 -7.45 10.88 7.45
N THR A 53 -8.58 11.57 7.24
CA THR A 53 -9.63 11.20 6.28
C THR A 53 -9.83 12.29 5.22
N SER A 54 -8.81 13.12 5.03
CA SER A 54 -8.80 14.11 3.96
C SER A 54 -8.48 13.45 2.63
N GLU A 55 -8.79 14.14 1.53
CA GLU A 55 -8.51 13.64 0.19
C GLU A 55 -7.00 13.48 -0.07
N GLY A 56 -6.16 14.34 0.53
CA GLY A 56 -4.71 14.18 0.48
C GLY A 56 -4.23 12.96 1.26
N ALA A 57 -4.80 12.72 2.45
CA ALA A 57 -4.49 11.52 3.24
C ALA A 57 -4.88 10.23 2.53
N GLU A 58 -6.08 10.17 1.94
CA GLU A 58 -6.55 9.02 1.18
C GLU A 58 -5.69 8.78 -0.06
N PHE A 59 -5.24 9.83 -0.75
CA PHE A 59 -4.31 9.73 -1.87
C PHE A 59 -2.96 9.12 -1.46
N LEU A 60 -2.35 9.59 -0.37
CA LEU A 60 -1.07 9.03 0.08
C LEU A 60 -1.21 7.56 0.53
N ALA A 61 -2.31 7.24 1.20
CA ALA A 61 -2.60 5.87 1.62
C ALA A 61 -2.82 4.95 0.41
N SER A 62 -3.53 5.40 -0.64
CA SER A 62 -3.76 4.59 -1.83
C SER A 62 -2.47 4.27 -2.59
N VAL A 63 -1.52 5.21 -2.66
CA VAL A 63 -0.19 4.98 -3.24
C VAL A 63 0.56 3.90 -2.45
N ARG A 64 0.60 4.00 -1.12
CA ARG A 64 1.23 3.00 -0.26
C ARG A 64 0.60 1.62 -0.44
N ASP A 65 -0.72 1.55 -0.38
CA ASP A 65 -1.45 0.28 -0.43
C ASP A 65 -1.30 -0.38 -1.80
N ALA A 66 -1.36 0.38 -2.89
CA ALA A 66 -1.14 -0.13 -4.24
C ALA A 66 0.29 -0.63 -4.46
N LEU A 67 1.30 0.05 -3.89
CA LEU A 67 2.68 -0.44 -3.92
C LEU A 67 2.84 -1.74 -3.14
N ALA A 68 2.28 -1.80 -1.93
CA ALA A 68 2.32 -3.01 -1.11
C ALA A 68 1.68 -4.21 -1.84
N GLU A 69 0.51 -4.01 -2.44
CA GLU A 69 -0.18 -5.02 -3.24
C GLU A 69 0.65 -5.44 -4.47
N ARG A 70 1.28 -4.48 -5.17
CA ARG A 70 2.12 -4.79 -6.34
C ARG A 70 3.34 -5.62 -5.95
N ILE A 71 3.99 -5.27 -4.84
CA ILE A 71 5.14 -6.01 -4.33
C ILE A 71 4.72 -7.43 -3.89
N GLU A 72 3.59 -7.57 -3.19
CA GLU A 72 3.05 -8.88 -2.79
C GLU A 72 2.80 -9.79 -3.98
N HIS A 73 2.26 -9.25 -5.08
CA HIS A 73 1.93 -10.03 -6.26
C HIS A 73 3.12 -10.29 -7.19
N ASP A 74 4.08 -9.37 -7.31
CA ASP A 74 5.10 -9.42 -8.36
C ASP A 74 6.39 -8.65 -8.00
N ALA A 75 7.00 -8.95 -6.84
CA ALA A 75 8.23 -8.29 -6.39
C ALA A 75 9.39 -8.34 -7.41
N GLU A 76 9.46 -9.38 -8.26
CA GLU A 76 10.50 -9.48 -9.30
C GLU A 76 10.31 -8.42 -10.39
N ASP A 77 9.08 -8.18 -10.83
CA ASP A 77 8.78 -7.09 -11.77
C ASP A 77 9.05 -5.72 -11.14
N VAL A 78 8.60 -5.52 -9.89
CA VAL A 78 8.85 -4.27 -9.15
C VAL A 78 10.36 -3.96 -9.10
N ALA A 79 11.20 -4.95 -8.82
CA ALA A 79 12.65 -4.77 -8.76
C ALA A 79 13.31 -4.50 -10.12
N LYS A 80 12.69 -4.89 -11.24
CA LYS A 80 13.25 -4.69 -12.60
C LYS A 80 12.74 -3.42 -13.26
N ASN A 81 11.51 -3.03 -12.96
CA ASN A 81 10.77 -1.97 -13.65
C ASN A 81 10.31 -0.88 -12.67
N GLU A 82 11.14 -0.57 -11.68
CA GLU A 82 10.84 0.28 -10.52
C GLU A 82 10.19 1.63 -10.91
N GLY A 83 10.79 2.31 -11.89
CA GLY A 83 10.31 3.62 -12.35
C GLY A 83 8.94 3.54 -13.01
N ASP A 84 8.73 2.54 -13.86
CA ASP A 84 7.45 2.33 -14.55
C ASP A 84 6.37 1.95 -13.55
N VAL A 85 6.67 1.03 -12.62
CA VAL A 85 5.75 0.62 -11.55
C VAL A 85 5.35 1.80 -10.66
N CYS A 86 6.31 2.63 -10.23
CA CYS A 86 6.01 3.80 -9.42
C CYS A 86 5.14 4.82 -10.18
N ALA A 87 5.39 5.02 -11.47
CA ALA A 87 4.57 5.90 -12.32
C ALA A 87 3.14 5.34 -12.51
N GLU A 88 2.99 4.03 -12.73
CA GLU A 88 1.68 3.38 -12.86
C GLU A 88 0.87 3.46 -11.56
N ILE A 89 1.51 3.23 -10.41
CA ILE A 89 0.87 3.37 -9.09
C ILE A 89 0.42 4.82 -8.87
N ALA A 90 1.30 5.79 -9.19
CA ALA A 90 0.98 7.20 -9.05
C ALA A 90 -0.20 7.61 -9.94
N ASP A 91 -0.21 7.20 -11.21
CA ASP A 91 -1.31 7.46 -12.15
C ASP A 91 -2.63 6.85 -11.67
N GLY A 92 -2.61 5.60 -11.21
CA GLY A 92 -3.77 4.91 -10.67
C GLY A 92 -4.36 5.56 -9.40
N ALA A 93 -3.53 6.24 -8.61
CA ALA A 93 -3.95 6.92 -7.39
C ALA A 93 -4.61 8.29 -7.63
N VAL A 94 -4.34 8.96 -8.75
CA VAL A 94 -4.90 10.30 -9.02
C VAL A 94 -6.42 10.22 -9.23
N PRO A 95 -7.25 11.03 -8.51
CA PRO A 95 -8.71 10.97 -8.60
C PRO A 95 -9.26 11.71 -9.84
N VAL A 96 -8.88 11.27 -11.05
CA VAL A 96 -9.15 11.97 -12.33
C VAL A 96 -10.64 12.17 -12.66
N TRP A 97 -11.53 11.29 -12.20
CA TRP A 97 -12.97 11.36 -12.49
C TRP A 97 -13.75 12.30 -11.57
N ASN A 98 -13.11 12.80 -10.50
CA ASN A 98 -13.76 13.65 -9.52
C ASN A 98 -12.93 14.91 -9.26
N THR A 99 -13.21 15.97 -10.03
CA THR A 99 -12.52 17.25 -9.94
C THR A 99 -12.53 17.84 -8.53
N HIS A 100 -13.58 17.62 -7.74
CA HIS A 100 -13.62 18.10 -6.36
C HIS A 100 -12.56 17.41 -5.49
N ARG A 101 -12.48 16.07 -5.57
CA ARG A 101 -11.48 15.28 -4.83
C ARG A 101 -10.06 15.62 -5.28
N LEU A 102 -9.85 15.72 -6.59
CA LEU A 102 -8.58 16.14 -7.19
C LEU A 102 -8.10 17.49 -6.63
N MET A 103 -8.93 18.52 -6.70
CA MET A 103 -8.54 19.86 -6.25
C MET A 103 -8.37 19.92 -4.73
N THR A 104 -9.13 19.14 -3.98
CA THR A 104 -8.96 19.05 -2.52
C THR A 104 -7.62 18.44 -2.17
N ALA A 105 -7.28 17.26 -2.71
CA ALA A 105 -5.99 16.61 -2.48
C ALA A 105 -4.81 17.51 -2.91
N TYR A 106 -4.95 18.18 -4.06
CA TYR A 106 -3.94 19.10 -4.59
C TYR A 106 -3.62 20.26 -3.63
N VAL A 107 -4.64 20.87 -3.03
CA VAL A 107 -4.46 21.97 -2.08
C VAL A 107 -4.00 21.47 -0.71
N ASP A 108 -4.58 20.37 -0.23
CA ASP A 108 -4.31 19.73 1.06
C ASP A 108 -2.83 19.33 1.20
N LEU A 109 -2.26 18.75 0.13
CA LEU A 109 -0.84 18.38 0.08
C LEU A 109 0.08 19.54 -0.32
N ALA A 110 -0.48 20.72 -0.58
CA ALA A 110 0.24 21.85 -1.18
C ALA A 110 1.02 21.48 -2.46
N ALA A 111 0.46 20.56 -3.26
CA ALA A 111 1.10 20.03 -4.47
C ALA A 111 1.26 21.09 -5.59
N TYR A 112 0.63 22.27 -5.45
CA TYR A 112 0.90 23.43 -6.33
C TYR A 112 2.34 23.95 -6.27
N ARG A 113 3.18 23.39 -5.39
CA ARG A 113 4.60 23.72 -5.23
C ARG A 113 5.52 22.80 -6.03
N GLU A 114 4.98 21.74 -6.64
CA GLU A 114 5.76 20.81 -7.46
C GLU A 114 6.39 21.51 -8.67
N ASP A 115 7.60 21.05 -9.03
CA ASP A 115 8.24 21.42 -10.28
C ASP A 115 7.72 20.51 -11.40
N LEU A 116 7.02 21.10 -12.37
CA LEU A 116 6.43 20.38 -13.51
C LEU A 116 7.17 20.65 -14.82
N SER A 117 8.41 21.15 -14.77
CA SER A 117 9.18 21.50 -15.96
C SER A 117 9.36 20.34 -16.94
N ASP A 118 9.29 19.09 -16.48
CA ASP A 118 9.36 17.88 -17.31
C ASP A 118 8.06 17.52 -18.05
N TYR A 119 6.90 18.04 -17.62
CA TYR A 119 5.59 17.75 -18.23
C TYR A 119 5.24 18.72 -19.36
N GLY A 120 5.84 19.91 -19.35
CA GLY A 120 5.61 20.99 -20.31
C GLY A 120 4.71 22.12 -19.77
N ASP A 121 4.38 23.06 -20.64
CA ASP A 121 3.63 24.25 -20.25
C ASP A 121 2.11 24.04 -20.37
N THR A 122 1.39 24.33 -19.29
CA THR A 122 -0.08 24.40 -19.30
C THR A 122 -0.58 25.48 -18.32
N VAL A 123 -1.77 26.00 -18.59
CA VAL A 123 -2.49 26.92 -17.69
C VAL A 123 -3.80 26.32 -17.17
N ASP A 124 -4.10 25.09 -17.59
CA ASP A 124 -5.29 24.38 -17.14
C ASP A 124 -5.09 23.83 -15.73
N GLY A 125 -5.89 24.32 -14.78
CA GLY A 125 -5.75 23.98 -13.37
C GLY A 125 -5.97 22.49 -13.06
N VAL A 126 -6.82 21.81 -13.84
CA VAL A 126 -7.04 20.36 -13.67
C VAL A 126 -5.79 19.60 -14.10
N THR A 127 -5.24 19.92 -15.26
CA THR A 127 -4.00 19.32 -15.76
C THR A 127 -2.84 19.56 -14.80
N LEU A 128 -2.68 20.78 -14.28
CA LEU A 128 -1.65 21.09 -13.27
C LEU A 128 -1.83 20.27 -12.00
N ALA A 129 -3.05 20.15 -11.49
CA ALA A 129 -3.34 19.36 -10.31
C ALA A 129 -3.05 17.86 -10.52
N THR A 130 -3.43 17.32 -11.68
CA THR A 130 -3.15 15.94 -12.08
C THR A 130 -1.66 15.66 -12.14
N TRP A 131 -0.88 16.50 -12.85
CA TRP A 131 0.57 16.32 -12.95
C TRP A 131 1.27 16.46 -11.61
N SER A 132 0.86 17.41 -10.79
CA SER A 132 1.44 17.61 -9.46
C SER A 132 1.19 16.42 -8.55
N LEU A 133 -0.05 15.91 -8.50
CA LEU A 133 -0.36 14.74 -7.68
C LEU A 133 0.34 13.49 -8.21
N HIS A 134 0.46 13.32 -9.53
CA HIS A 134 1.24 12.23 -10.11
C HIS A 134 2.71 12.29 -9.66
N GLN A 135 3.35 13.47 -9.73
CA GLN A 135 4.73 13.66 -9.28
C GLN A 135 4.90 13.33 -7.78
N VAL A 136 3.96 13.77 -6.94
CA VAL A 136 3.93 13.45 -5.50
C VAL A 136 3.80 11.94 -5.29
N GLY A 137 2.87 11.28 -6.00
CA GLY A 137 2.66 9.84 -5.90
C GLY A 137 3.89 9.04 -6.30
N GLN A 138 4.56 9.42 -7.39
CA GLN A 138 5.77 8.76 -7.86
C GLN A 138 6.92 8.90 -6.85
N ARG A 139 7.12 10.10 -6.29
CA ARG A 139 8.13 10.35 -5.25
C ARG A 139 7.86 9.52 -3.98
N LEU A 140 6.59 9.44 -3.55
CA LEU A 140 6.21 8.60 -2.41
C LEU A 140 6.49 7.12 -2.70
N ALA A 141 6.01 6.60 -3.83
CA ALA A 141 6.19 5.20 -4.19
C ALA A 141 7.67 4.82 -4.27
N SER A 142 8.51 5.65 -4.89
CA SER A 142 9.95 5.45 -4.96
C SER A 142 10.59 5.42 -3.57
N THR A 143 10.20 6.35 -2.68
CA THR A 143 10.74 6.44 -1.32
C THR A 143 10.38 5.21 -0.50
N LEU A 144 9.12 4.75 -0.56
CA LEU A 144 8.67 3.54 0.12
C LEU A 144 9.37 2.28 -0.43
N LEU A 145 9.61 2.22 -1.73
CA LEU A 145 10.32 1.12 -2.36
C LEU A 145 11.80 1.07 -1.93
N ASP A 146 12.46 2.22 -1.82
CA ASP A 146 13.83 2.31 -1.32
C ASP A 146 13.93 1.91 0.15
N GLN A 147 12.95 2.29 0.98
CA GLN A 147 12.83 1.84 2.36
C GLN A 147 12.67 0.32 2.44
N TRP A 148 11.76 -0.26 1.64
CA TRP A 148 11.54 -1.71 1.56
C TRP A 148 12.83 -2.48 1.24
N ARG A 149 13.67 -1.98 0.32
CA ARG A 149 14.95 -2.61 -0.02
C ARG A 149 16.00 -2.53 1.07
N THR A 150 16.01 -1.41 1.79
CA THR A 150 17.08 -1.07 2.70
C THR A 150 16.87 -1.69 4.09
N ASP A 151 15.65 -2.16 4.37
CA ASP A 151 15.31 -2.72 5.67
C ASP A 151 15.88 -4.16 5.83
N PRO A 152 16.87 -4.37 6.73
CA PRO A 152 17.46 -5.69 6.95
C PRO A 152 16.48 -6.69 7.59
N GLU A 153 15.41 -6.23 8.26
CA GLU A 153 14.37 -7.11 8.79
C GLU A 153 13.49 -7.69 7.68
N ILE A 154 13.29 -6.94 6.58
CA ILE A 154 12.55 -7.40 5.39
C ILE A 154 13.42 -8.29 4.49
N SER A 155 14.72 -8.00 4.38
CA SER A 155 15.66 -8.74 3.54
C SER A 155 16.09 -10.11 4.10
N ALA A 156 15.93 -10.37 5.40
CA ALA A 156 16.38 -11.62 6.04
C ALA A 156 15.36 -12.77 5.92
N GLU A 157 14.08 -12.47 5.70
CA GLU A 157 12.99 -13.46 5.72
C GLU A 157 12.61 -13.95 4.31
N SER A 158 12.95 -13.21 3.24
CA SER A 158 12.75 -13.65 1.84
C SER A 158 13.87 -14.55 1.29
N ALA A 159 14.90 -14.84 2.09
CA ALA A 159 16.07 -15.65 1.71
C ALA A 159 16.12 -17.03 2.41
N ALA A 160 15.09 -17.37 3.19
CA ALA A 160 14.89 -18.66 3.86
C ALA A 160 13.80 -19.48 3.18
#